data_AF-A0A7Y3FX14-F1
#
_entry.id   AF-A0A7Y3FX14-F1
#
_cell.length_a   1.000
_cell.length_b   1.000
_cell.length_c   1.000
_cell.angle_alpha   90.00
_cell.angle_beta   90.00
_cell.angle_gamma   90.00
#
_symmetry.space_group_name_H-M   'P 1'
#
loop_
_entity.id
_entity.type
_entity.pdbx_description
1 polymer ?
#
loop_
_entity_poly.entity_id
_entity_poly.type
_entity_poly.pdbx_seq_one_letter_code
_entity_poly.pdbx_strand_id
1 'polypeptide(L)'
;MILTDLLSLNEWNAFTKDLHEKFGICCAVSDANGDHVSQYENWCNRICPVIKQKPEAIAAICAVAAQHFTLETKMTQKPLVSECDIALVKMAVPIFVGDTFLGTVGACGLLPEEGEVEEFMVQKSTGLKESEVSELIEGIATMSEIRIREFTEYTAARIAEIVTRFENK
;
A
#
# COMPACT_ATOMS: atom_id res chain seq x y z
N MET A 1 7.86 14.95 15.95
CA MET A 1 7.12 15.23 14.72
C MET A 1 6.43 13.95 14.30
N ILE A 2 5.16 14.03 13.94
CA ILE A 2 4.33 12.91 13.50
C ILE A 2 3.53 13.33 12.26
N LEU A 3 2.94 12.37 11.55
CA LEU A 3 2.20 12.65 10.30
C LEU A 3 1.08 13.67 10.45
N THR A 4 0.44 13.75 11.62
CA THR A 4 -0.64 14.71 11.88
C THR A 4 -0.16 16.15 12.06
N ASP A 5 1.15 16.37 12.19
CA ASP A 5 1.73 17.71 12.17
C ASP A 5 1.77 18.27 10.72
N LEU A 6 1.82 17.40 9.70
CA LEU A 6 1.88 17.77 8.28
C LEU A 6 0.49 18.02 7.69
N LEU A 7 -0.43 17.09 7.98
CA LEU A 7 -1.82 17.08 7.51
C LEU A 7 -2.72 16.47 8.59
N SER A 8 -3.94 16.97 8.73
CA SER A 8 -4.96 16.31 9.55
C SER A 8 -5.32 14.92 9.03
N LEU A 9 -5.95 14.09 9.87
CA LEU A 9 -6.44 12.76 9.47
C LEU A 9 -7.38 12.82 8.26
N ASN A 10 -8.24 13.84 8.20
CA ASN A 10 -9.17 14.04 7.07
C ASN A 10 -8.42 14.37 5.77
N GLU A 11 -7.35 15.15 5.85
CA GLU A 11 -6.51 15.46 4.69
C GLU A 11 -5.71 14.23 4.22
N TRP A 12 -5.20 13.39 5.14
CA TRP A 12 -4.58 12.11 4.77
C TRP A 12 -5.58 11.14 4.11
N ASN A 13 -6.82 11.07 4.64
CA ASN A 13 -7.88 10.30 4.00
C ASN A 13 -8.20 10.82 2.59
N ALA A 14 -8.34 12.13 2.42
CA ALA A 14 -8.56 12.75 1.12
C ALA A 14 -7.41 12.47 0.15
N PHE A 15 -6.17 12.48 0.63
CA PHE A 15 -5.00 12.12 -0.16
C PHE A 15 -5.04 10.67 -0.64
N THR A 16 -5.33 9.70 0.25
CA THR A 16 -5.48 8.29 -0.17
C THR A 16 -6.64 8.05 -1.11
N LYS A 17 -7.73 8.83 -0.98
CA LYS A 17 -8.87 8.78 -1.87
C LYS A 17 -8.51 9.27 -3.28
N ASP A 18 -7.80 10.39 -3.39
CA ASP A 18 -7.32 10.93 -4.67
C ASP A 18 -6.41 9.93 -5.39
N LEU A 19 -5.49 9.28 -4.67
CA LEU A 19 -4.65 8.20 -5.24
C LEU A 19 -5.49 7.03 -5.74
N HIS A 20 -6.51 6.61 -4.98
CA HIS A 20 -7.39 5.53 -5.40
C HIS A 20 -8.22 5.89 -6.63
N GLU A 21 -8.82 7.07 -6.68
CA GLU A 21 -9.61 7.54 -7.82
C GLU A 21 -8.76 7.66 -9.08
N LYS A 22 -7.48 8.05 -8.93
CA LYS A 22 -6.55 8.23 -10.06
C LYS A 22 -5.96 6.92 -10.60
N PHE A 23 -5.64 5.98 -9.72
CA PHE A 23 -4.87 4.78 -10.07
C PHE A 23 -5.64 3.46 -9.89
N GLY A 24 -6.82 3.47 -9.26
CA GLY A 24 -7.64 2.28 -9.06
C GLY A 24 -7.07 1.26 -8.07
N ILE A 25 -6.10 1.66 -7.23
CA ILE A 25 -5.41 0.78 -6.29
C ILE A 25 -5.75 1.12 -4.84
N CYS A 26 -5.73 0.12 -3.94
CA CYS A 26 -5.93 0.33 -2.52
C CYS A 26 -4.70 1.02 -1.93
N CYS A 27 -4.90 2.19 -1.31
CA CYS A 27 -3.86 3.05 -0.76
C CYS A 27 -4.08 3.29 0.73
N ALA A 28 -3.00 3.36 1.49
CA ALA A 28 -3.04 3.75 2.89
C ALA A 28 -1.79 4.54 3.28
N VAL A 29 -1.93 5.40 4.30
CA VAL A 29 -0.82 6.04 4.98
C VAL A 29 -0.61 5.35 6.32
N SER A 30 0.63 4.97 6.60
CA SER A 30 1.04 4.39 7.88
C SER A 30 2.11 5.26 8.54
N ASP A 31 2.10 5.33 9.86
CA ASP A 31 3.08 6.07 10.65
C ASP A 31 4.45 5.35 10.73
N ALA A 32 5.38 5.93 11.49
CA ALA A 32 6.72 5.39 11.67
C ALA A 32 6.77 4.01 12.36
N ASN A 33 5.70 3.61 13.04
CA ASN A 33 5.53 2.29 13.65
C ASN A 33 4.84 1.29 12.72
N GLY A 34 4.28 1.78 11.60
CA GLY A 34 3.52 0.98 10.63
C GLY A 34 2.00 1.02 10.86
N ASP A 35 1.53 1.77 11.85
CA ASP A 35 0.10 1.87 12.16
C ASP A 35 -0.62 2.75 11.14
N HIS A 36 -1.79 2.31 10.67
CA HIS A 36 -2.57 3.04 9.68
C HIS A 36 -3.12 4.36 10.23
N VAL A 37 -2.77 5.46 9.59
CA VAL A 37 -3.26 6.82 9.88
C VAL A 37 -4.49 7.14 9.03
N SER A 38 -4.52 6.69 7.78
CA SER A 38 -5.69 6.81 6.91
C SER A 38 -6.67 5.65 7.16
N GLN A 39 -7.96 5.93 7.20
CA GLN A 39 -9.04 4.96 7.43
C GLN A 39 -9.96 4.80 6.21
N TYR A 40 -9.52 5.24 5.03
CA TYR A 40 -10.30 5.10 3.81
C TYR A 40 -10.26 3.65 3.31
N GLU A 41 -11.38 2.93 3.42
CA GLU A 41 -11.53 1.58 2.88
C GLU A 41 -11.87 1.63 1.39
N ASN A 42 -10.93 1.18 0.55
CA ASN A 42 -10.98 1.31 -0.90
C ASN A 42 -10.46 0.08 -1.62
N TRP A 43 -11.07 -1.06 -1.30
CA TRP A 43 -10.71 -2.36 -1.87
C TRP A 43 -10.79 -2.35 -3.40
N CYS A 44 -9.66 -2.66 -4.04
CA CYS A 44 -9.56 -2.79 -5.51
C CYS A 44 -9.69 -4.25 -5.98
N ASN A 45 -9.91 -5.20 -5.06
CA ASN A 45 -10.14 -6.62 -5.35
C ASN A 45 -10.98 -7.30 -4.25
N ARG A 46 -11.40 -8.54 -4.50
CA ARG A 46 -12.24 -9.33 -3.58
C ARG A 46 -11.44 -10.17 -2.58
N ILE A 47 -10.20 -10.55 -2.88
CA ILE A 47 -9.41 -11.45 -2.03
C ILE A 47 -8.77 -10.76 -0.81
N CYS A 48 -8.23 -9.55 -0.98
CA CYS A 48 -7.57 -8.79 0.07
C CYS A 48 -8.47 -8.52 1.30
N PRO A 49 -9.75 -8.10 1.18
CA PRO A 49 -10.60 -7.95 2.36
C PRO A 49 -10.83 -9.27 3.10
N VAL A 50 -10.83 -10.40 2.42
CA VAL A 50 -10.99 -11.73 3.06
C VAL A 50 -9.72 -12.10 3.83
N ILE A 51 -8.54 -11.88 3.24
CA ILE A 51 -7.25 -12.04 3.94
C ILE A 51 -7.21 -11.12 5.16
N LYS A 52 -7.59 -9.84 4.99
CA LYS A 52 -7.54 -8.82 6.06
C LYS A 52 -8.55 -9.01 7.19
N GLN A 53 -9.45 -10.00 7.11
CA GLN A 53 -10.35 -10.36 8.20
C GLN A 53 -9.85 -11.55 9.03
N LYS A 54 -8.78 -12.22 8.58
CA LYS A 54 -8.20 -13.40 9.24
C LYS A 54 -6.87 -13.02 9.90
N PRO A 55 -6.77 -13.02 11.24
CA PRO A 55 -5.55 -12.59 11.94
C PRO A 55 -4.29 -13.32 11.49
N GLU A 56 -4.37 -14.63 11.28
CA GLU A 56 -3.26 -15.47 10.85
C GLU A 56 -2.82 -15.12 9.42
N ALA A 57 -3.77 -14.86 8.52
CA ALA A 57 -3.49 -14.52 7.14
C ALA A 57 -2.91 -13.10 7.00
N ILE A 58 -3.43 -12.13 7.77
CA ILE A 58 -2.83 -10.78 7.85
C ILE A 58 -1.39 -10.89 8.32
N ALA A 59 -1.17 -11.61 9.41
CA ALA A 59 0.15 -11.74 10.01
C ALA A 59 1.15 -12.41 9.06
N ALA A 60 0.71 -13.41 8.27
CA ALA A 60 1.56 -14.15 7.36
C ALA A 60 1.82 -13.45 6.01
N ILE A 61 0.90 -12.60 5.54
CA ILE A 61 0.96 -12.00 4.19
C ILE A 61 1.10 -10.48 4.27
N CYS A 62 0.10 -9.80 4.83
CA CYS A 62 0.02 -8.34 4.73
C CYS A 62 1.00 -7.63 5.66
N ALA A 63 1.16 -8.12 6.89
CA ALA A 63 2.00 -7.51 7.91
C ALA A 63 3.49 -7.65 7.57
N VAL A 64 3.94 -8.82 7.11
CA VAL A 64 5.32 -9.06 6.70
C VAL A 64 5.72 -8.14 5.56
N ALA A 65 4.92 -8.12 4.49
CA ALA A 65 5.15 -7.23 3.35
C ALA A 65 5.15 -5.76 3.79
N ALA A 66 4.22 -5.32 4.65
CA ALA A 66 4.18 -3.94 5.13
C ALA A 66 5.44 -3.56 5.95
N GLN A 67 5.90 -4.45 6.84
CA GLN A 67 7.11 -4.23 7.63
C GLN A 67 8.35 -4.15 6.75
N HIS A 68 8.50 -5.07 5.80
CA HIS A 68 9.62 -5.08 4.85
C HIS A 68 9.69 -3.76 4.07
N PHE A 69 8.58 -3.35 3.46
CA PHE A 69 8.53 -2.12 2.67
C PHE A 69 8.78 -0.87 3.52
N THR A 70 8.23 -0.82 4.73
CA THR A 70 8.45 0.30 5.65
C THR A 70 9.92 0.41 6.03
N LEU A 71 10.56 -0.72 6.36
CA LEU A 71 11.97 -0.74 6.73
C LEU A 71 12.88 -0.34 5.56
N GLU A 72 12.64 -0.89 4.37
CA GLU A 72 13.48 -0.62 3.22
C GLU A 72 13.35 0.82 2.72
N THR A 73 12.14 1.35 2.62
CA THR A 73 11.92 2.76 2.24
C THR A 73 12.48 3.73 3.28
N LYS A 74 12.41 3.38 4.57
CA LYS A 74 13.08 4.14 5.65
C LYS A 74 14.60 4.13 5.50
N MET A 75 15.20 2.98 5.19
CA MET A 75 16.65 2.85 5.05
C MET A 75 17.19 3.55 3.80
N THR A 76 16.49 3.40 2.68
CA THR A 76 16.95 3.90 1.38
C THR A 76 16.52 5.33 1.09
N GLN A 77 15.52 5.84 1.83
CA GLN A 77 14.82 7.11 1.58
C GLN A 77 14.23 7.21 0.16
N LYS A 78 13.95 6.07 -0.47
CA LYS A 78 13.45 5.98 -1.85
C LYS A 78 12.14 5.18 -1.88
N PRO A 79 11.29 5.41 -2.89
CA PRO A 79 10.18 4.52 -3.17
C PRO A 79 10.65 3.08 -3.40
N LEU A 80 9.84 2.13 -2.94
CA LEU A 80 10.02 0.70 -3.22
C LEU A 80 8.81 0.19 -4.01
N VAL A 81 9.08 -0.59 -5.05
CA VAL A 81 8.10 -1.34 -5.84
C VAL A 81 8.54 -2.80 -5.84
N SER A 82 7.62 -3.68 -5.47
CA SER A 82 7.80 -5.13 -5.61
C SER A 82 6.42 -5.79 -5.56
N GLU A 83 6.37 -7.08 -5.33
CA GLU A 83 5.13 -7.82 -5.11
C GLU A 83 4.95 -8.10 -3.61
N CYS A 84 3.72 -8.31 -3.16
CA CYS A 84 3.44 -8.89 -1.84
C CYS A 84 3.48 -10.42 -1.90
N ASP A 85 3.30 -11.08 -0.76
CA ASP A 85 3.45 -12.55 -0.66
C ASP A 85 2.38 -13.35 -1.44
N ILE A 86 1.41 -12.67 -2.06
CA ILE A 86 0.45 -13.27 -2.99
C ILE A 86 0.57 -12.75 -4.42
N ALA A 87 1.77 -12.25 -4.78
CA ALA A 87 2.15 -11.77 -6.12
C ALA A 87 1.36 -10.53 -6.64
N LEU A 88 0.66 -9.81 -5.76
CA LEU A 88 0.06 -8.52 -6.11
C LEU A 88 1.11 -7.41 -6.01
N VAL A 89 1.10 -6.47 -6.96
CA VAL A 89 1.92 -5.26 -6.96
C VAL A 89 1.75 -4.54 -5.63
N LYS A 90 2.87 -4.24 -4.99
CA LYS A 90 2.96 -3.46 -3.77
C LYS A 90 3.97 -2.34 -3.96
N MET A 91 3.59 -1.16 -3.48
CA MET A 91 4.41 0.04 -3.55
C MET A 91 4.45 0.71 -2.18
N ALA A 92 5.56 1.36 -1.87
CA ALA A 92 5.66 2.26 -0.72
C ALA A 92 6.49 3.49 -1.08
N VAL A 93 6.02 4.66 -0.67
CA VAL A 93 6.73 5.94 -0.79
C VAL A 93 6.96 6.49 0.60
N PRO A 94 8.22 6.71 1.02
CA PRO A 94 8.50 7.18 2.37
C PRO A 94 8.16 8.67 2.53
N ILE A 95 7.76 9.05 3.75
CA ILE A 95 7.50 10.43 4.15
C ILE A 95 8.59 10.86 5.13
N PHE A 96 9.38 11.85 4.74
CA PHE A 96 10.46 12.44 5.54
C PHE A 96 10.27 13.95 5.68
N VAL A 97 10.69 14.51 6.82
CA VAL A 97 10.93 15.94 7.01
C VAL A 97 12.37 16.10 7.49
N GLY A 98 13.22 16.73 6.69
CA GLY A 98 14.68 16.56 6.81
C GLY A 98 15.07 15.08 6.89
N ASP A 99 15.84 14.71 7.92
CA ASP A 99 16.26 13.31 8.17
C ASP A 99 15.25 12.51 9.00
N THR A 100 14.12 13.10 9.39
CA THR A 100 13.14 12.43 10.27
C THR A 100 12.12 11.64 9.45
N PHE A 101 12.14 10.31 9.58
CA PHE A 101 11.14 9.42 9.01
C PHE A 101 9.81 9.52 9.77
N LEU A 102 8.72 9.82 9.08
CA LEU A 102 7.40 9.97 9.68
C LEU A 102 6.45 8.83 9.34
N GLY A 103 6.70 8.10 8.26
CA GLY A 103 5.83 7.01 7.82
C GLY A 103 5.94 6.72 6.33
N THR A 104 4.96 6.00 5.80
CA THR A 104 4.89 5.64 4.39
C THR A 104 3.50 5.83 3.82
N VAL A 105 3.45 6.14 2.52
CA VAL A 105 2.27 5.92 1.70
C VAL A 105 2.43 4.57 1.02
N GLY A 106 1.59 3.59 1.39
CA GLY A 106 1.58 2.26 0.80
C GLY A 106 0.43 2.08 -0.18
N ALA A 107 0.65 1.27 -1.23
CA ALA A 107 -0.40 0.82 -2.12
C ALA A 107 -0.23 -0.66 -2.48
N CYS A 108 -1.34 -1.38 -2.66
CA CYS A 108 -1.34 -2.80 -3.03
C CYS A 108 -2.67 -3.21 -3.67
N GLY A 109 -2.70 -4.36 -4.34
CA GLY A 109 -3.94 -5.08 -4.61
C GLY A 109 -4.27 -5.30 -6.09
N LEU A 110 -3.38 -4.93 -7.00
CA LEU A 110 -3.48 -5.21 -8.44
C LEU A 110 -2.38 -6.19 -8.85
N LEU A 111 -2.56 -6.90 -9.96
CA LEU A 111 -1.53 -7.78 -10.52
C LEU A 111 -0.57 -6.99 -11.44
N PRO A 112 0.69 -7.43 -11.62
CA PRO A 112 1.47 -7.00 -12.78
C PRO A 112 0.81 -7.52 -14.07
N GLU A 113 1.14 -6.95 -15.25
CA GLU A 113 0.45 -7.26 -16.52
C GLU A 113 0.45 -8.75 -16.90
N GLU A 114 1.48 -9.49 -16.50
CA GLU A 114 1.62 -10.93 -16.74
C GLU A 114 1.65 -11.73 -15.42
N GLY A 115 1.16 -11.13 -14.33
CA GLY A 115 1.17 -11.74 -13.01
C GLY A 115 -0.01 -12.67 -12.77
N GLU A 116 0.20 -13.62 -11.86
CA GLU A 116 -0.83 -14.50 -11.33
C GLU A 116 -0.76 -14.49 -9.80
N VAL A 117 -1.89 -14.73 -9.13
CA VAL A 117 -1.91 -14.79 -7.67
C VAL A 117 -1.26 -16.09 -7.19
N GLU A 118 -0.46 -16.02 -6.13
CA GLU A 118 0.05 -17.22 -5.44
C GLU A 118 -1.08 -17.88 -4.61
N GLU A 119 -1.94 -18.64 -5.29
CA GLU A 119 -3.14 -19.25 -4.72
C GLU A 119 -2.83 -20.21 -3.56
N PHE A 120 -1.71 -20.94 -3.62
CA PHE A 120 -1.34 -21.86 -2.56
C PHE A 120 -1.07 -21.12 -1.25
N MET A 121 -0.40 -19.97 -1.31
CA MET A 121 -0.14 -19.12 -0.14
C MET A 121 -1.46 -18.60 0.46
N VAL A 122 -2.40 -18.20 -0.39
CA VAL A 122 -3.74 -17.79 0.04
C VAL A 122 -4.46 -18.94 0.75
N GLN A 123 -4.55 -20.12 0.14
CA GLN A 123 -5.21 -21.30 0.71
C GLN A 123 -4.59 -21.67 2.05
N LYS A 124 -3.26 -21.70 2.12
CA LYS A 124 -2.53 -22.10 3.32
C LYS A 124 -2.74 -21.14 4.49
N SER A 125 -2.76 -19.83 4.21
CA SER A 125 -2.93 -18.79 5.23
C SER A 125 -4.37 -18.60 5.67
N THR A 126 -5.33 -18.82 4.78
CA THR A 126 -6.74 -18.49 5.03
C THR A 126 -7.60 -19.71 5.38
N GLY A 127 -7.17 -20.92 4.99
CA GLY A 127 -7.94 -22.15 5.07
C GLY A 127 -9.06 -22.25 4.03
N LEU A 128 -9.12 -21.33 3.06
CA LEU A 128 -10.07 -21.40 1.94
C LEU A 128 -9.74 -22.57 1.01
N LYS A 129 -10.77 -23.12 0.38
CA LYS A 129 -10.61 -24.11 -0.69
C LYS A 129 -10.16 -23.43 -1.96
N GLU A 130 -9.47 -24.18 -2.82
CA GLU A 130 -9.06 -23.75 -4.17
C GLU A 130 -10.20 -23.04 -4.93
N SER A 131 -11.39 -23.66 -5.02
CA SER A 131 -12.54 -23.06 -5.72
C SER A 131 -12.99 -21.71 -5.15
N GLU A 132 -12.85 -21.49 -3.84
CA GLU A 132 -13.19 -20.22 -3.20
C GLU A 132 -12.12 -19.16 -3.50
N VAL A 133 -10.85 -19.56 -3.56
CA VAL A 133 -9.74 -18.67 -3.94
C VAL A 133 -9.88 -18.26 -5.39
N SER A 134 -10.07 -19.21 -6.32
CA SER A 134 -10.22 -18.92 -7.75
C SER A 134 -11.36 -17.92 -8.01
N GLU A 135 -12.49 -18.05 -7.32
CA GLU A 135 -13.61 -17.10 -7.43
C GLU A 135 -13.25 -15.69 -6.92
N LEU A 136 -12.47 -15.59 -5.84
CA LEU A 136 -12.10 -14.32 -5.22
C LEU A 136 -11.00 -13.57 -5.99
N ILE A 137 -10.15 -14.28 -6.73
CA ILE A 137 -9.09 -13.67 -7.54
C ILE A 137 -9.52 -13.37 -8.97
N GLU A 138 -10.67 -13.92 -9.40
CA GLU A 138 -11.21 -13.67 -10.73
C GLU A 138 -11.43 -12.17 -10.96
N GLY A 139 -10.88 -11.66 -12.06
CA GLY A 139 -11.05 -10.28 -12.48
C GLY A 139 -10.23 -9.26 -11.69
N ILE A 140 -9.21 -9.67 -10.92
CA ILE A 140 -8.23 -8.73 -10.39
C ILE A 140 -7.61 -7.95 -11.56
N ALA A 141 -7.73 -6.63 -11.52
CA ALA A 141 -7.17 -5.77 -12.55
C ALA A 141 -5.63 -5.76 -12.47
N THR A 142 -5.00 -5.48 -13.61
CA THR A 142 -3.55 -5.37 -13.73
C THR A 142 -3.08 -3.91 -13.69
N MET A 143 -1.79 -3.72 -13.38
CA MET A 143 -1.13 -2.42 -13.41
C MET A 143 0.19 -2.54 -14.18
N SER A 144 0.33 -1.74 -15.25
CA SER A 144 1.53 -1.73 -16.08
C SER A 144 2.71 -1.06 -15.38
N GLU A 145 3.94 -1.37 -15.81
CA GLU A 145 5.15 -0.72 -15.29
C GLU A 145 5.11 0.81 -15.45
N ILE A 146 4.50 1.30 -16.53
CA ILE A 146 4.30 2.72 -16.77
C ILE A 146 3.40 3.31 -15.69
N ARG A 147 2.27 2.65 -15.39
CA ARG A 147 1.32 3.11 -14.36
C ARG A 147 1.93 3.03 -12.96
N ILE A 148 2.72 2.01 -12.67
CA ILE A 148 3.49 1.87 -11.42
C ILE A 148 4.46 3.05 -11.23
N ARG A 149 5.20 3.40 -12.29
CA ARG A 149 6.10 4.56 -12.27
C ARG A 149 5.32 5.86 -12.08
N GLU A 150 4.23 6.06 -12.81
CA GLU A 150 3.35 7.23 -12.65
C GLU A 150 2.84 7.36 -11.21
N PHE A 151 2.43 6.25 -10.58
CA PHE A 151 1.97 6.24 -9.20
C PHE A 151 3.06 6.71 -8.23
N THR A 152 4.26 6.13 -8.33
CA THR A 152 5.36 6.44 -7.41
C THR A 152 5.86 7.87 -7.56
N GLU A 153 6.03 8.35 -8.81
CA GLU A 153 6.43 9.73 -9.10
C GLU A 153 5.39 10.74 -8.64
N TYR A 154 4.11 10.50 -8.95
CA TYR A 154 3.02 11.38 -8.54
C TYR A 154 2.92 11.46 -7.01
N THR A 155 2.97 10.32 -6.33
CA THR A 155 2.87 10.24 -4.87
C THR A 155 4.05 10.95 -4.21
N ALA A 156 5.28 10.73 -4.70
CA ALA A 156 6.47 11.39 -4.18
C ALA A 156 6.40 12.93 -4.36
N ALA A 157 5.96 13.41 -5.52
CA ALA A 157 5.79 14.83 -5.78
C ALA A 157 4.78 15.47 -4.82
N ARG A 158 3.63 14.84 -4.61
CA ARG A 158 2.59 15.33 -3.68
C ARG A 158 3.08 15.34 -2.23
N ILE A 159 3.85 14.33 -1.80
CA ILE A 159 4.48 14.32 -0.47
C ILE A 159 5.46 15.49 -0.34
N ALA A 160 6.31 15.72 -1.34
CA ALA A 160 7.27 16.82 -1.33
C ALA A 160 6.58 18.20 -1.22
N GLU A 161 5.45 18.41 -1.89
CA GLU A 161 4.63 19.62 -1.75
C GLU A 161 4.11 19.80 -0.31
N ILE A 162 3.60 18.72 0.30
CA ILE A 162 3.09 18.73 1.68
C ILE A 162 4.21 19.10 2.66
N VAL A 163 5.38 18.47 2.52
CA VAL A 163 6.57 18.71 3.36
C VAL A 163 7.08 20.13 3.19
N THR A 164 7.25 20.59 1.94
CA THR A 164 7.72 21.95 1.63
C THR A 164 6.78 23.00 2.24
N ARG A 165 5.47 22.76 2.20
CA ARG A 165 4.48 23.67 2.82
C ARG A 165 4.57 23.67 4.35
N PHE A 166 4.95 22.56 4.96
CA PHE A 166 5.16 22.48 6.40
C PHE A 166 6.44 23.20 6.82
N GLU A 167 7.55 23.02 6.10
CA GLU A 167 8.85 23.63 6.42
C GLU A 167 8.89 25.16 6.22
N ASN A 168 8.02 25.70 5.37
CA ASN A 168 7.91 27.14 5.10
C ASN A 168 6.89 27.87 6.00
N LYS A 169 6.27 27.19 6.97
CA LYS A 169 5.42 27.81 7.99
C LYS A 169 6.24 28.29 9.18
#